data_AF-A0A7S4GIT2-F1
#
_entry.id   AF-A0A7S4GIT2-F1
#
_cell.length_a   1.000
_cell.length_b   1.000
_cell.length_c   1.000
_cell.angle_alpha   90.00
_cell.angle_beta   90.00
_cell.angle_gamma   90.00
#
_symmetry.space_group_name_H-M   'P 1'
#
loop_
_entity.id
_entity.type
_entity.pdbx_description
1 polymer ?
#
loop_
_entity_poly.entity_id
_entity_poly.type
_entity_poly.pdbx_seq_one_letter_code
_entity_poly.pdbx_strand_id
1 'polypeptide(L)'
;MATINVTKCEVSPNDCPLSTNLDISIEFNTDKTLKQGSWKLQYEVDYTGSRHILDIATTQPQEYESGTNHCFAFSVPEVNVEGIKEKSLMNMGLLRAVLTDGAEHVSDVTLVVQVTKENETLMRRILSPIE
;
A
#
# COMPACT_ATOMS: atom_id res chain seq x y z
N MET A 1 -6.53 10.67 17.77
CA MET A 1 -6.92 10.05 16.49
C MET A 1 -7.97 10.85 15.72
N ALA A 2 -7.57 11.26 14.52
CA ALA A 2 -8.45 11.79 13.48
C ALA A 2 -9.15 10.64 12.76
N THR A 3 -10.31 10.92 12.16
CA THR A 3 -11.05 9.98 11.32
C THR A 3 -10.69 10.23 9.87
N ILE A 4 -10.22 9.19 9.17
CA ILE A 4 -9.87 9.25 7.76
C ILE A 4 -10.94 8.53 6.95
N ASN A 5 -11.55 9.24 6.02
CA ASN A 5 -12.50 8.68 5.07
C ASN A 5 -11.86 8.62 3.68
N VAL A 6 -11.44 7.44 3.27
CA VAL A 6 -10.85 7.22 1.94
C VAL A 6 -11.98 7.18 0.92
N THR A 7 -11.91 8.07 -0.07
CA THR A 7 -12.92 8.20 -1.13
C THR A 7 -12.52 7.48 -2.40
N LYS A 8 -11.22 7.28 -2.61
CA LYS A 8 -10.70 6.60 -3.79
C LYS A 8 -9.36 5.96 -3.47
N CYS A 9 -9.12 4.75 -3.98
CA CYS A 9 -7.80 4.14 -3.98
C CYS A 9 -7.59 3.44 -5.32
N GLU A 10 -6.59 3.87 -6.08
CA GLU A 10 -6.24 3.27 -7.37
C GLU A 10 -4.82 2.74 -7.34
N VAL A 11 -4.62 1.60 -8.00
CA VAL A 11 -3.31 1.00 -8.15
C VAL A 11 -3.10 0.59 -9.60
N SER A 12 -1.93 0.91 -10.15
CA SER A 12 -1.56 0.58 -11.52
C SER A 12 -0.06 0.33 -11.67
N PRO A 13 0.38 -0.43 -12.69
CA PRO A 13 -0.40 -1.41 -13.43
C PRO A 13 -0.85 -2.58 -12.55
N ASN A 14 -1.96 -3.19 -12.98
CA ASN A 14 -2.54 -4.39 -12.40
C ASN A 14 -2.51 -5.53 -13.44
N ASP A 15 -2.68 -6.78 -13.01
CA ASP A 15 -2.60 -7.96 -13.89
C ASP A 15 -1.28 -8.02 -14.69
N CYS A 16 -0.18 -7.73 -14.00
CA CYS A 16 1.15 -7.56 -14.59
C CYS A 16 2.19 -8.42 -13.85
N PRO A 17 3.41 -8.57 -14.38
CA PRO A 17 4.50 -9.19 -13.63
C PRO A 17 4.67 -8.53 -12.25
N LEU A 18 4.97 -9.34 -11.24
CA LEU A 18 5.06 -8.90 -9.84
C LEU A 18 6.08 -7.76 -9.65
N SER A 19 7.20 -7.83 -10.38
CA SER A 19 8.29 -6.86 -10.34
C SER A 19 8.04 -5.58 -11.14
N THR A 20 6.94 -5.47 -11.89
CA THR A 20 6.62 -4.23 -12.61
C THR A 20 6.47 -3.05 -11.64
N ASN A 21 6.67 -1.82 -12.14
CA ASN A 21 6.46 -0.58 -11.39
C ASN A 21 5.11 -0.59 -10.65
N LEU A 22 5.00 0.10 -9.53
CA LEU A 22 3.78 0.18 -8.74
C LEU A 22 3.46 1.65 -8.46
N ASP A 23 2.35 2.09 -9.04
CA ASP A 23 1.74 3.39 -8.81
C ASP A 23 0.51 3.19 -7.93
N ILE A 24 0.38 3.99 -6.87
CA ILE A 24 -0.78 4.01 -5.99
C ILE A 24 -1.22 5.46 -5.78
N SER A 25 -2.53 5.71 -5.82
CA SER A 25 -3.13 6.97 -5.40
C SER A 25 -4.23 6.71 -4.36
N ILE A 26 -4.33 7.60 -3.38
CA ILE A 26 -5.33 7.57 -2.31
C ILE A 26 -5.91 8.96 -2.18
N GLU A 27 -7.20 9.09 -2.45
CA GLU A 27 -7.98 10.28 -2.13
C GLU A 27 -8.71 10.08 -0.81
N PHE A 28 -8.63 11.05 0.09
CA PHE A 28 -9.21 10.95 1.42
C PHE A 28 -9.65 12.30 2.00
N ASN A 29 -10.53 12.21 3.00
CA ASN A 29 -10.98 13.31 3.83
C ASN A 29 -10.54 13.06 5.28
N THR A 30 -10.29 14.12 6.04
CA THR A 30 -9.96 14.04 7.47
C THR A 30 -10.81 15.01 8.28
N ASP A 31 -11.30 14.57 9.44
CA ASP A 31 -12.12 15.39 10.35
C ASP A 31 -11.29 16.37 11.20
N LYS A 32 -9.98 16.18 11.26
CA LYS A 32 -9.02 16.98 12.03
C LYS A 32 -7.76 17.24 11.22
N THR A 33 -7.12 18.37 11.51
CA THR A 33 -5.81 18.68 10.93
C THR A 33 -4.75 17.71 11.46
N LEU A 34 -4.01 17.07 10.54
CA LEU A 34 -2.80 16.30 10.83
C LEU A 34 -1.60 17.22 10.66
N LYS A 35 -0.73 17.36 11.66
CA LYS A 35 0.39 18.31 11.59
C LYS A 35 1.65 17.73 10.95
N GLN A 36 1.81 16.43 11.03
CA GLN A 36 2.95 15.66 10.55
C GLN A 36 2.45 14.37 9.86
N GLY A 37 1.45 14.51 8.99
CA GLY A 37 0.88 13.44 8.21
C GLY A 37 1.89 12.78 7.25
N SER A 38 2.11 11.48 7.39
CA SER A 38 3.01 10.71 6.51
C SER A 38 2.37 9.38 6.12
N TRP A 39 2.42 9.06 4.83
CA TRP A 39 1.99 7.76 4.29
C TRP A 39 3.19 6.83 4.14
N LYS A 40 3.03 5.60 4.62
CA LYS A 40 3.99 4.51 4.45
C LYS A 40 3.35 3.38 3.65
N LEU A 41 3.97 2.98 2.54
CA LEU A 41 3.52 1.85 1.73
C LEU A 41 4.33 0.61 2.09
N GLN A 42 3.64 -0.48 2.40
CA GLN A 42 4.24 -1.75 2.83
C GLN A 42 3.63 -2.90 2.05
N TYR A 43 4.45 -3.88 1.69
CA TYR A 43 3.99 -5.16 1.18
C TYR A 43 4.21 -6.24 2.23
N GLU A 44 3.12 -6.86 2.66
CA GLU A 44 3.12 -7.90 3.69
C GLU A 44 2.87 -9.26 3.03
N VAL A 45 3.74 -10.22 3.30
CA VAL A 45 3.62 -11.61 2.83
C VAL A 45 3.62 -12.52 4.04
N ASP A 46 2.49 -13.19 4.25
CA ASP A 46 2.32 -14.17 5.31
C ASP A 46 2.76 -15.56 4.81
N TYR A 47 3.52 -16.28 5.64
CA TYR A 47 3.83 -17.68 5.43
C TYR A 47 3.74 -18.44 6.76
N THR A 48 3.63 -19.77 6.70
CA THR A 48 3.41 -20.61 7.89
C THR A 48 4.43 -20.31 9.00
N GLY A 49 3.96 -19.59 10.03
CA GLY A 49 4.70 -19.26 11.24
C GLY A 49 5.43 -17.91 11.27
N SER A 50 5.37 -17.08 10.21
CA SER A 50 6.03 -15.77 10.20
C SER A 50 5.49 -14.83 9.12
N ARG A 51 5.68 -13.53 9.32
CA ARG A 51 5.26 -12.45 8.44
C ARG A 51 6.50 -11.70 7.94
N HIS A 52 6.61 -11.51 6.63
CA HIS A 52 7.58 -10.60 6.05
C HIS A 52 6.89 -9.29 5.70
N ILE A 53 7.40 -8.17 6.20
CA ILE A 53 6.95 -6.82 5.85
C ILE A 53 8.08 -6.16 5.06
N LEU A 54 7.80 -5.78 3.83
CA LEU A 54 8.68 -5.00 2.98
C LEU A 54 8.20 -3.55 2.98
N ASP A 55 9.03 -2.65 3.47
CA ASP A 55 8.78 -1.22 3.37
C ASP A 55 9.11 -0.76 1.95
N ILE A 56 8.08 -0.43 1.16
CA ILE A 56 8.23 0.01 -0.24
C ILE A 56 8.58 1.49 -0.29
N ALA A 57 7.86 2.31 0.47
CA ALA A 57 7.95 3.75 0.38
C ALA A 57 7.47 4.46 1.64
N THR A 58 7.90 5.71 1.83
CA THR A 58 7.40 6.61 2.87
C THR A 58 7.41 8.05 2.36
N THR A 59 6.35 8.81 2.59
CA THR A 59 6.31 10.25 2.25
C THR A 59 6.97 11.08 3.34
N GLN A 60 7.45 12.27 2.96
CA GLN A 60 7.82 13.26 3.95
C GLN A 60 6.57 13.67 4.78
N PRO A 61 6.73 13.93 6.09
CA PRO A 61 5.65 14.47 6.89
C PRO A 61 5.16 15.80 6.34
N GLN A 62 3.85 15.95 6.21
CA GLN A 62 3.22 17.20 5.80
C GLN A 62 1.93 17.47 6.56
N GLU A 63 1.49 18.73 6.55
CA GLU A 63 0.22 19.09 7.16
C GLU A 63 -0.95 18.74 6.22
N TYR A 64 -1.98 18.07 6.74
CA TYR A 64 -3.27 17.90 6.08
C TYR A 64 -4.33 18.61 6.88
N GLU A 65 -4.92 19.68 6.33
CA GLU A 65 -6.00 20.41 7.01
C GLU A 65 -7.27 19.55 7.16
N SER A 66 -8.07 19.83 8.19
CA SER A 66 -9.42 19.25 8.27
C SER A 66 -10.23 19.61 7.03
N GLY A 67 -10.88 18.64 6.40
CA GLY A 67 -11.64 18.88 5.17
C GLY A 67 -11.52 17.73 4.17
N THR A 68 -11.75 18.06 2.91
CA THR A 68 -11.93 17.09 1.83
C THR A 68 -10.89 17.25 0.72
N ASN A 69 -10.79 16.23 -0.14
CA ASN A 69 -10.00 16.23 -1.37
C ASN A 69 -8.48 16.22 -1.17
N HIS A 70 -8.00 15.61 -0.09
CA HIS A 70 -6.58 15.31 0.03
C HIS A 70 -6.24 14.17 -0.91
N CYS A 71 -5.09 14.24 -1.56
CA CYS A 71 -4.60 13.20 -2.43
C CYS A 71 -3.14 12.91 -2.09
N PHE A 72 -2.85 11.63 -1.92
CA PHE A 72 -1.50 11.10 -1.88
C PHE A 72 -1.31 10.19 -3.09
N ALA A 73 -0.17 10.31 -3.77
CA ALA A 73 0.23 9.40 -4.82
C ALA A 73 1.69 9.01 -4.66
N PHE A 74 2.01 7.77 -5.03
CA PHE A 74 3.36 7.23 -5.02
C PHE A 74 3.61 6.38 -6.25
N SER A 75 4.85 6.36 -6.72
CA SER A 75 5.32 5.49 -7.80
C SER A 75 6.67 4.88 -7.41
N VAL A 76 6.76 3.56 -7.38
CA VAL A 76 8.06 2.85 -7.38
C VAL A 76 8.33 2.26 -8.76
N PRO A 77 9.59 2.34 -9.26
CA PRO A 77 9.94 1.80 -10.56
C PRO A 77 9.86 0.27 -10.61
N GLU A 78 9.96 -0.40 -9.46
CA GLU A 78 9.93 -1.86 -9.32
C GLU A 78 9.51 -2.24 -7.89
N VAL A 79 8.77 -3.33 -7.75
CA VAL A 79 8.53 -3.98 -6.46
C VAL A 79 9.61 -5.02 -6.22
N ASN A 80 10.61 -4.66 -5.41
CA ASN A 80 11.70 -5.57 -5.07
C ASN A 80 11.24 -6.61 -4.03
N VAL A 81 11.13 -7.86 -4.45
CA VAL A 81 10.79 -9.03 -3.62
C VAL A 81 11.99 -9.94 -3.34
N GLU A 82 13.21 -9.44 -3.56
CA GLU A 82 14.45 -10.17 -3.29
C GLU A 82 14.51 -10.65 -1.85
N GLY A 83 14.97 -11.89 -1.65
CA GLY A 83 15.03 -12.53 -0.34
C GLY A 83 13.72 -13.18 0.12
N ILE A 84 12.60 -12.99 -0.56
CA ILE A 84 11.36 -13.73 -0.29
C ILE A 84 11.32 -15.00 -1.16
N LYS A 85 11.08 -16.14 -0.52
CA LYS A 85 10.92 -17.42 -1.23
C LYS A 85 9.67 -17.36 -2.11
N GLU A 86 9.77 -17.82 -3.36
CA GLU A 86 8.65 -17.88 -4.33
C GLU A 86 7.39 -18.52 -3.74
N LYS A 87 7.53 -19.62 -3.00
CA LYS A 87 6.40 -20.29 -2.33
C LYS A 87 5.64 -19.40 -1.34
N SER A 88 6.31 -18.41 -0.74
CA SER A 88 5.68 -17.45 0.17
C SER A 88 4.99 -16.36 -0.63
N LEU A 89 5.58 -15.95 -1.77
CA LEU A 89 4.98 -14.96 -2.67
C LEU A 89 3.67 -15.48 -3.28
N MET A 90 3.59 -16.77 -3.62
CA MET A 90 2.38 -17.39 -4.18
C MET A 90 1.19 -17.51 -3.18
N ASN A 91 1.34 -17.04 -1.93
CA ASN A 91 0.22 -16.85 -1.02
C ASN A 91 -0.48 -15.51 -1.30
N MET A 92 -1.66 -15.27 -0.70
CA MET A 92 -2.22 -13.91 -0.67
C MET A 92 -1.33 -13.00 0.19
N GLY A 93 -0.84 -11.92 -0.41
CA GLY A 93 -0.16 -10.83 0.28
C GLY A 93 -1.09 -9.64 0.51
N LEU A 94 -0.61 -8.65 1.26
CA LEU A 94 -1.33 -7.39 1.50
C LEU A 94 -0.45 -6.21 1.08
N LEU A 95 -1.02 -5.29 0.33
CA LEU A 95 -0.43 -3.97 0.10
C LEU A 95 -1.10 -3.00 1.06
N ARG A 96 -0.34 -2.47 2.02
CA ARG A 96 -0.87 -1.62 3.08
C ARG A 96 -0.28 -0.22 2.98
N ALA A 97 -1.15 0.78 2.90
CA ALA A 97 -0.80 2.18 3.03
C ALA A 97 -1.20 2.64 4.44
N VAL A 98 -0.22 3.02 5.25
CA VAL A 98 -0.40 3.43 6.65
C VAL A 98 -0.21 4.93 6.77
N LEU A 99 -1.20 5.64 7.31
CA LEU A 99 -1.10 7.05 7.64
C LEU A 99 -0.74 7.24 9.11
N THR A 100 0.30 8.04 9.37
CA THR A 100 0.67 8.49 10.72
C THR A 100 0.63 10.01 10.82
N ASP A 101 0.46 10.53 12.03
CA ASP A 101 0.69 11.94 12.38
C ASP A 101 1.86 12.00 13.39
N GLY A 102 3.06 12.23 12.87
CA GLY A 102 4.30 12.02 13.62
C GLY A 102 4.45 10.54 13.98
N ALA A 103 4.43 10.24 15.28
CA ALA A 103 4.52 8.87 15.81
C ALA A 103 3.16 8.19 16.05
N GLU A 104 2.04 8.93 15.95
CA GLU A 104 0.70 8.39 16.16
C GLU A 104 0.20 7.74 14.87
N HIS A 105 -0.24 6.48 14.95
CA HIS A 105 -0.97 5.84 13.86
C HIS A 105 -2.37 6.47 13.73
N VAL A 106 -2.78 6.80 12.51
CA VAL A 106 -4.08 7.46 12.25
C VAL A 106 -5.04 6.52 11.53
N SER A 107 -4.61 5.88 10.44
CA SER A 107 -5.45 5.00 9.64
C SER A 107 -4.61 4.09 8.73
N ASP A 108 -5.21 3.06 8.16
CA ASP A 108 -4.60 2.26 7.11
C ASP A 108 -5.60 1.87 6.01
N VAL A 109 -5.07 1.76 4.80
CA VAL A 109 -5.75 1.20 3.63
C VAL A 109 -5.05 -0.08 3.27
N THR A 110 -5.79 -1.19 3.26
CA THR A 110 -5.25 -2.52 2.97
C THR A 110 -5.88 -3.05 1.70
N LEU A 111 -5.04 -3.34 0.70
CA LEU A 111 -5.41 -3.99 -0.54
C LEU A 111 -4.90 -5.43 -0.55
N VAL A 112 -5.66 -6.35 -1.14
CA VAL A 112 -5.24 -7.74 -1.26
C VAL A 112 -4.39 -7.89 -2.52
N VAL A 113 -3.22 -8.50 -2.38
CA VAL A 113 -2.33 -8.84 -3.49
C VAL A 113 -2.41 -10.35 -3.70
N GLN A 114 -3.01 -10.75 -4.81
CA GLN A 114 -2.94 -12.12 -5.28
C GLN A 114 -1.74 -12.27 -6.20
N VAL A 115 -0.90 -13.28 -5.95
CA VAL A 115 0.20 -13.64 -6.83
C VAL A 115 -0.06 -15.01 -7.44
N THR A 116 0.02 -15.11 -8.76
CA THR A 116 -0.08 -16.36 -9.51
C THR A 116 1.20 -16.59 -10.31
N LYS A 117 1.41 -17.82 -10.77
CA LYS A 117 2.54 -18.16 -11.66
C LYS A 117 2.00 -18.48 -13.05
N GLU A 118 2.45 -17.74 -14.06
CA GLU A 118 2.09 -17.92 -15.47
C GLU A 118 3.37 -18.01 -16.30
N ASN A 119 3.59 -19.12 -17.01
CA ASN A 119 4.77 -19.32 -17.87
C ASN A 119 6.11 -18.97 -17.18
N GLU A 120 6.32 -19.46 -15.96
CA GLU A 120 7.48 -19.16 -15.10
C GLU A 120 7.60 -17.71 -14.59
N THR A 121 6.63 -16.84 -14.90
CA THR A 121 6.58 -15.46 -14.40
C THR A 121 5.58 -15.33 -13.27
N LEU A 122 5.98 -14.69 -12.17
CA LEU A 122 5.04 -14.32 -11.11
C LEU A 122 4.23 -13.11 -11.56
N MET A 123 2.91 -13.25 -11.58
CA MET A 123 1.95 -12.22 -11.92
C MET A 123 1.27 -11.72 -10.65
N ARG A 124 1.01 -10.41 -10.55
CA ARG A 124 0.27 -9.82 -9.45
C ARG A 124 -1.09 -9.30 -9.91
N ARG A 125 -2.08 -9.48 -9.06
CA ARG A 125 -3.38 -8.81 -9.10
C ARG A 125 -3.64 -8.16 -7.76
N ILE A 126 -3.94 -6.87 -7.77
CA ILE A 126 -4.24 -6.07 -6.59
C ILE A 126 -5.74 -5.79 -6.59
N LEU A 127 -6.40 -6.17 -5.51
CA LEU A 127 -7.83 -6.00 -5.30
C LEU A 127 -8.04 -4.82 -4.34
N SER A 128 -8.67 -3.76 -4.84
CA SER A 128 -9.04 -2.61 -4.01
C SER A 128 -10.28 -2.95 -3.17
N PRO A 129 -10.30 -2.60 -1.87
CA PRO A 129 -11.50 -2.75 -1.05
C PRO A 129 -12.56 -1.68 -1.34
N ILE A 130 -12.20 -0.65 -2.12
CA ILE A 130 -13.06 0.46 -2.52
C ILE A 130 -13.37 0.26 -4.00
N GLU A 131 -14.41 -0.55 -4.28
CA GLU A 131 -15.08 -0.69 -5.58
C GLU A 131 -16.49 -0.11 -5.52
#